data_AF-A0A2E6Y6A4-F1
#
_entry.id   AF-A0A2E6Y6A4-F1
#
_cell.length_a   1.000
_cell.length_b   1.000
_cell.length_c   1.000
_cell.angle_alpha   90.00
_cell.angle_beta   90.00
_cell.angle_gamma   90.00
#
_symmetry.space_group_name_H-M   'P 1'
#
loop_
_entity.id
_entity.type
_entity.pdbx_description
1 polymer ?
#
loop_
_entity_poly.entity_id
_entity_poly.type
_entity_poly.pdbx_seq_one_letter_code
_entity_poly.pdbx_strand_id
1 'polypeptide(L)' 'MTSRRRAARAPGGASARLFVVLLEDREELGSRGQVIGLALEQAADLETSGAARRATSRDLAIAGIVPGH' A
#
# COMPACT_ATOMS: atom_id res chain seq x y z
N MET A 1 -40.79 -20.60 11.61
CA MET A 1 -40.19 -20.60 10.26
C MET A 1 -39.32 -19.37 10.14
N THR A 2 -38.01 -19.59 10.14
CA THR A 2 -36.99 -18.63 10.56
C THR A 2 -36.46 -17.80 9.39
N SER A 3 -36.44 -16.48 9.60
CA SER A 3 -35.51 -15.48 9.06
C SER A 3 -35.33 -15.32 7.55
N ARG A 4 -35.98 -14.28 7.03
CA ARG A 4 -35.61 -13.57 5.79
C ARG A 4 -34.99 -12.22 6.20
N ARG A 5 -33.66 -12.05 6.08
CA ARG A 5 -33.02 -10.73 5.93
C ARG A 5 -31.57 -10.87 5.44
N ARG A 6 -31.31 -10.22 4.29
CA ARG A 6 -30.00 -9.96 3.69
C ARG A 6 -29.09 -9.18 4.64
N ALA A 7 -27.83 -9.58 4.72
CA ALA A 7 -26.68 -8.70 4.89
C ALA A 7 -25.51 -9.40 4.18
N ALA A 8 -25.29 -9.05 2.91
CA ALA A 8 -24.32 -8.04 2.50
C ALA A 8 -22.99 -8.73 2.14
N ARG A 9 -22.89 -9.04 0.83
CA ARG A 9 -21.69 -8.90 0.01
C ARG A 9 -20.49 -8.41 0.84
N ALA A 10 -19.55 -9.31 1.17
CA ALA A 10 -18.23 -8.86 1.59
C ALA A 10 -17.71 -7.96 0.44
N PRO A 11 -17.54 -6.64 0.66
CA PRO A 11 -16.90 -5.82 -0.36
C PRO A 11 -15.50 -6.41 -0.58
N GLY A 12 -15.12 -6.53 -1.85
CA GLY A 12 -13.98 -7.31 -2.33
C GLY A 12 -12.74 -7.12 -1.48
N GLY A 13 -11.95 -8.20 -1.38
CA GLY A 13 -10.62 -8.17 -0.78
C GLY A 13 -9.83 -7.02 -1.38
N ALA A 14 -9.80 -5.89 -0.67
CA ALA A 14 -8.84 -4.85 -0.91
C ALA A 14 -7.51 -5.51 -0.58
N SER A 15 -6.79 -5.97 -1.62
CA SER A 15 -5.43 -6.46 -1.48
C SER A 15 -4.69 -5.45 -0.61
N ALA A 16 -4.28 -5.86 0.59
CA ALA A 16 -3.63 -4.95 1.52
C ALA A 16 -2.41 -4.36 0.82
N ARG A 17 -2.42 -3.03 0.63
CA ARG A 17 -1.30 -2.32 0.00
C ARG A 17 -0.40 -1.81 1.10
N LEU A 18 0.89 -2.06 0.97
CA LEU A 18 1.91 -1.46 1.81
C LEU A 18 2.50 -0.27 1.07
N PHE A 19 2.56 0.86 1.77
CA PHE A 19 3.20 2.06 1.24
C PHE A 19 4.68 2.04 1.59
N VAL A 20 5.51 2.26 0.59
CA VAL A 20 6.96 2.34 0.71
C VAL A 20 7.48 3.62 0.07
N VAL A 21 8.62 4.10 0.56
CA VAL A 21 9.37 5.22 -0.01
C VAL A 21 10.52 4.64 -0.81
N LEU A 22 10.61 4.98 -2.09
CA LEU A 22 11.74 4.58 -2.94
C LEU A 22 13.04 5.26 -2.48
N LEU A 23 14.12 4.49 -2.36
CA LEU A 23 15.44 4.99 -1.96
C LEU A 23 16.35 5.25 -3.16
N GLU A 24 15.96 4.78 -4.33
CA GLU A 24 16.62 4.93 -5.64
C GLU A 24 15.58 5.20 -6.74
N ASP A 25 16.02 5.72 -7.87
CA ASP A 25 15.18 5.86 -9.06
C ASP A 25 14.97 4.51 -9.73
N ARG A 26 13.72 4.20 -10.07
CA ARG A 26 13.29 2.93 -10.65
C ARG A 26 12.40 3.24 -11.85
N GLU A 27 12.80 2.86 -13.05
CA GLU A 27 12.05 3.15 -14.28
C GLU A 27 10.56 2.77 -14.19
N GLU A 28 10.25 1.63 -13.59
CA GLU A 28 8.89 1.10 -13.53
C GLU A 28 8.07 1.63 -12.35
N LEU A 29 8.71 2.18 -11.32
CA LEU A 29 8.06 2.53 -10.05
C LEU A 29 8.02 4.03 -9.79
N GLY A 30 9.00 4.78 -10.29
CA GLY A 30 9.12 6.21 -10.11
C GLY A 30 10.46 6.64 -9.53
N SER A 31 10.51 7.89 -9.06
CA SER A 31 11.75 8.53 -8.63
C SER A 31 12.07 8.27 -7.16
N ARG A 32 13.35 8.43 -6.83
CA ARG A 32 13.82 8.40 -5.44
C ARG A 32 13.03 9.39 -4.57
N GLY A 33 12.59 8.92 -3.39
CA GLY A 33 11.81 9.69 -2.42
C GLY A 33 10.30 9.66 -2.65
N GLN A 34 9.84 9.07 -3.76
CA GLN A 34 8.41 8.92 -4.02
C GLN A 34 7.78 7.85 -3.12
N VAL A 35 6.58 8.13 -2.64
CA VAL A 35 5.78 7.17 -1.89
C VAL A 35 4.85 6.42 -2.84
N ILE A 36 4.96 5.10 -2.86
CA ILE A 36 4.15 4.23 -3.71
C ILE A 36 3.45 3.15 -2.88
N GLY A 37 2.22 2.81 -3.25
CA GLY A 37 1.46 1.73 -2.61
C GLY A 37 1.56 0.45 -3.43
N LEU A 38 2.21 -0.58 -2.90
CA LEU A 38 2.42 -1.86 -3.59
C LEU A 38 1.73 -3.02 -2.86
N ALA A 39 1.63 -4.17 -3.51
CA ALA A 39 1.26 -5.41 -2.81
C ALA A 39 2.32 -5.76 -1.76
N LEU A 40 1.91 -6.41 -0.67
CA LEU A 40 2.80 -6.77 0.45
C LEU A 40 4.07 -7.51 -0.01
N GLU A 41 3.95 -8.45 -0.95
CA GLU A 41 5.08 -9.25 -1.44
C GLU A 41 6.11 -8.40 -2.19
N GLN A 42 5.65 -7.53 -3.09
CA GLN A 42 6.53 -6.62 -3.83
C GLN A 42 7.19 -5.61 -2.91
N ALA A 43 6.46 -5.09 -1.93
CA ALA A 43 7.02 -4.17 -0.95
C ALA A 43 8.10 -4.85 -0.10
N ALA A 44 7.90 -6.10 0.30
CA ALA A 44 8.89 -6.88 1.05
C ALA A 44 10.16 -7.17 0.23
N ASP A 45 10.03 -7.45 -1.07
CA ASP A 45 11.18 -7.64 -1.98
C ASP A 45 12.00 -6.35 -2.11
N LEU A 46 11.34 -5.19 -2.25
CA LEU A 46 12.00 -3.89 -2.32
C LEU A 46 12.66 -3.48 -1.00
N GLU A 47 12.05 -3.80 0.15
CA GLU A 47 12.67 -3.62 1.46
C GLU A 47 13.91 -4.51 1.62
N THR A 48 13.83 -5.77 1.18
CA THR A 48 14.92 -6.76 1.31
C THR A 48 16.10 -6.41 0.42
N SER A 49 15.85 -5.92 -0.79
CA SER A 49 16.90 -5.44 -1.71
C SER A 49 17.48 -4.08 -1.30
N GLY A 50 16.90 -3.39 -0.32
CA GLY A 50 17.33 -2.06 0.12
C GLY A 50 16.91 -0.92 -0.83
N ALA A 51 16.06 -1.21 -1.81
CA ALA A 51 15.61 -0.26 -2.81
C ALA A 51 14.46 0.63 -2.33
N ALA A 52 13.75 0.19 -1.29
CA ALA A 52 12.70 0.97 -0.64
C ALA A 52 12.72 0.77 0.88
N ARG A 53 12.06 1.68 1.60
CA ARG A 53 11.75 1.52 3.02
C ARG A 53 10.25 1.67 3.24
N ARG A 54 9.70 1.09 4.32
CA ARG A 54 8.32 1.41 4.74
C ARG A 54 8.10 2.91 4.88
N ALA A 55 6.98 3.38 4.31
CA ALA A 55 6.51 4.74 4.50
C ALA A 55 6.02 4.92 5.94
N THR A 56 6.54 5.93 6.61
CA THR A 56 6.05 6.32 7.94
C THR A 56 4.80 7.19 7.80
N SER A 57 4.08 7.42 8.90
CA SER A 57 2.95 8.36 8.91
C SER A 57 3.31 9.76 8.42
N ARG A 58 4.57 10.19 8.63
CA ARG A 58 5.07 11.47 8.14
C ARG A 58 5.27 11.46 6.62
N ASP A 59 5.82 10.39 6.07
CA ASP A 59 5.99 10.24 4.62
C ASP A 59 4.62 10.25 3.91
N LEU A 60 3.65 9.53 4.47
CA LEU A 60 2.27 9.50 3.98
C LEU A 60 1.62 10.89 4.01
N ALA A 61 1.79 11.63 5.11
CA ALA A 61 1.27 12.99 5.24
C ALA A 61 1.89 13.95 4.20
N ILE A 62 3.20 13.85 3.95
CA ILE A 62 3.89 14.65 2.92
C ILE A 62 3.39 14.29 1.52
N ALA A 63 3.16 13.00 1.26
CA ALA A 63 2.63 12.52 -0.01
C ALA A 63 1.12 12.76 -0.19
N GLY A 64 0.42 13.30 0.82
CA GLY A 64 -1.02 13.50 0.79
C GLY A 64 -1.83 12.20 0.77
N ILE A 65 -1.24 11.08 1.20
CA ILE A 65 -1.87 9.75 1.21
C ILE A 65 -2.54 9.51 2.56
N VAL A 66 -3.86 9.31 2.54
CA VAL A 66 -4.63 8.88 3.72
C VAL A 66 -4.86 7.36 3.62
N PRO A 67 -4.21 6.53 4.44
CA PRO A 67 -4.42 5.08 4.40
C PRO A 67 -5.83 4.70 4.89
N GLY A 68 -6.57 3.96 4.07
CA GLY A 68 -7.87 3.37 4.47
C GLY A 68 -9.13 4.11 4.00
N HIS A 69 -9.05 4.92 2.94
CA HIS A 69 -10.22 5.60 2.35
C HIS A 69 -10.52 5.18 0.91
#